data_AF-L9JHB6-F1
#
_entry.id   AF-L9JHB6-F1
#
_cell.length_a   1.000
_cell.length_b   1.000
_cell.length_c   1.000
_cell.angle_alpha   90.00
_cell.angle_beta   90.00
_cell.angle_gamma   90.00
#
_symmetry.space_group_name_H-M   'P 1'
#
loop_
_entity.id
_entity.type
_entity.pdbx_description
1 polymer ?
#
loop_
_entity_poly.entity_id
_entity_poly.type
_entity_poly.pdbx_seq_one_letter_code
_entity_poly.pdbx_strand_id
1 'polypeptide(L)'
;MRSRIKAGTVKDSHFRAVLPQGALRARGPSDLFSAFGPESSTVNMLRQILGQAKKHPSLIPLFIFIGAGGTGAALYLMRLAVFNPDVSWDRKNNPEPWNKLGPNDQYKFYSVNVDYSKLKKEGPDF
;
A
#
# COMPACT_ATOMS: atom_id res chain seq x y z
N MET A 1 -9.83 -58.33 2.23
CA MET A 1 -8.84 -57.47 1.53
C MET A 1 -9.20 -56.00 1.78
N ARG A 2 -8.45 -55.30 2.65
CA ARG A 2 -8.65 -53.87 2.93
C ARG A 2 -7.81 -53.02 1.98
N SER A 3 -8.43 -52.23 1.11
CA SER A 3 -7.74 -51.24 0.27
C SER A 3 -7.41 -50.00 1.11
N ARG A 4 -6.13 -49.83 1.42
CA ARG A 4 -5.59 -48.67 2.12
C ARG A 4 -5.33 -47.56 1.10
N ILE A 5 -6.26 -46.61 0.98
CA ILE A 5 -6.06 -45.37 0.24
C ILE A 5 -4.95 -44.58 0.95
N LYS A 6 -3.81 -44.40 0.27
CA LYS A 6 -2.67 -43.64 0.77
C LYS A 6 -3.02 -42.16 0.59
N ALA A 7 -3.22 -41.43 1.69
CA ALA A 7 -3.29 -39.98 1.67
C ALA A 7 -1.96 -39.46 1.13
N GLY A 8 -1.99 -38.88 -0.08
CA GLY A 8 -0.87 -38.16 -0.63
C GLY A 8 -0.70 -36.87 0.16
N THR A 9 0.24 -36.89 1.11
CA THR A 9 0.76 -35.66 1.71
C THR A 9 1.46 -34.87 0.61
N VAL A 10 0.77 -33.86 0.06
CA VAL A 10 1.40 -32.80 -0.76
C VAL A 10 2.22 -31.96 0.20
N LYS A 11 3.39 -32.47 0.56
CA LYS A 11 4.46 -31.71 1.16
C LYS A 11 5.20 -31.01 0.02
N ASP A 12 5.44 -29.73 0.24
CA ASP A 12 6.50 -28.97 -0.43
C ASP A 12 6.16 -28.46 -1.84
N SER A 13 5.05 -27.72 -1.97
CA SER A 13 4.95 -26.71 -3.03
C SER A 13 5.76 -25.50 -2.62
N HIS A 14 6.97 -25.44 -3.16
CA HIS A 14 7.97 -24.38 -3.00
C HIS A 14 7.42 -22.96 -3.28
N PHE A 15 6.71 -22.36 -2.32
CA PHE A 15 6.69 -20.92 -2.16
C PHE A 15 8.02 -20.48 -1.54
N ARG A 16 9.10 -20.54 -2.34
CA ARG A 16 10.31 -19.81 -2.01
C ARG A 16 9.98 -18.34 -2.26
N ALA A 17 9.81 -17.58 -1.18
CA ALA A 17 9.96 -16.13 -1.27
C ALA A 17 11.31 -15.87 -1.95
N VAL A 18 11.29 -15.35 -3.17
CA VAL A 18 12.50 -14.88 -3.85
C VAL A 18 12.92 -13.64 -3.10
N LEU A 19 13.71 -13.84 -2.04
CA LEU A 19 14.37 -12.74 -1.36
C LEU A 19 15.30 -12.07 -2.38
N PRO A 20 15.27 -10.74 -2.53
CA PRO A 20 16.21 -10.04 -3.38
C PRO A 20 17.62 -10.41 -2.92
N GLN A 21 18.51 -10.75 -3.86
CA GLN A 21 19.85 -11.27 -3.55
C GLN A 21 20.67 -10.32 -2.64
N GLY A 22 20.33 -9.03 -2.58
CA GLY A 22 20.90 -8.04 -1.65
C GLY A 22 20.53 -8.24 -0.18
N ALA A 23 19.42 -8.93 0.14
CA ALA A 23 18.95 -9.13 1.52
C ALA A 23 19.84 -10.09 2.34
N LEU A 24 20.58 -10.99 1.67
CA LEU A 24 21.49 -11.94 2.32
C LEU A 24 22.86 -11.34 2.68
N ARG A 25 23.14 -10.10 2.24
CA ARG A 25 24.43 -9.43 2.45
C ARG A 25 24.34 -8.20 3.38
N ALA A 26 23.13 -7.83 3.81
CA ALA A 26 22.92 -6.70 4.68
C ALA A 26 23.51 -6.98 6.08
N ARG A 27 24.60 -6.27 6.43
CA ARG A 27 25.25 -6.37 7.74
C ARG A 27 24.82 -5.25 8.68
N GLY A 28 24.18 -4.18 8.17
CA GLY A 28 23.66 -3.07 8.95
C GLY A 28 22.39 -2.42 8.38
N PRO A 29 21.76 -1.49 9.13
CA PRO A 29 20.50 -0.83 8.74
C PRO A 29 20.63 0.03 7.47
N SER A 30 21.83 0.52 7.15
CA SER A 30 22.11 1.21 5.88
C SER A 30 21.98 0.29 4.67
N ASP A 31 22.35 -0.98 4.83
CA ASP A 31 22.40 -1.94 3.71
C ASP A 31 21.00 -2.41 3.32
N LEU A 32 20.05 -2.39 4.27
CA LEU A 32 18.65 -2.71 4.05
C LEU A 32 17.96 -1.66 3.16
N PHE A 33 18.30 -0.38 3.31
CA PHE A 33 17.78 0.68 2.44
C PHE A 33 18.28 0.51 1.01
N SER A 34 19.55 0.13 0.82
CA SER A 34 20.10 -0.19 -0.51
C SER A 34 19.53 -1.48 -1.11
N ALA A 35 19.10 -2.45 -0.29
CA ALA A 35 18.53 -3.71 -0.76
C ALA A 35 17.12 -3.57 -1.36
N PHE A 36 16.41 -2.48 -1.04
CA PHE A 36 15.12 -2.11 -1.63
C PHE A 36 15.24 -1.01 -2.71
N GLY A 37 16.46 -0.59 -3.03
CA GLY A 37 16.71 0.36 -4.11
C GLY A 37 16.44 -0.24 -5.49
N PRO A 38 16.14 0.59 -6.51
CA PRO A 38 16.01 0.11 -7.87
C PRO A 38 17.34 -0.48 -8.37
N GLU A 39 17.33 -1.77 -8.70
CA GLU A 39 18.47 -2.46 -9.32
C GLU A 39 18.96 -1.70 -10.58
N SER A 40 20.27 -1.70 -10.82
CA SER A 40 20.88 -0.96 -11.95
C SER A 40 20.26 -1.32 -13.31
N SER A 41 19.81 -2.57 -13.45
CA SER A 41 19.05 -3.06 -14.61
C SER A 41 17.70 -2.34 -14.78
N THR A 42 16.97 -2.07 -13.70
CA THR A 42 15.69 -1.33 -13.72
C THR A 42 15.87 0.12 -14.15
N VAL A 43 16.93 0.78 -13.69
CA VAL A 43 17.25 2.17 -14.08
C VAL A 43 17.57 2.27 -15.58
N ASN A 44 18.28 1.28 -16.12
CA ASN A 44 18.56 1.20 -17.55
C ASN A 44 17.31 0.95 -18.39
N MET A 45 16.38 0.11 -17.91
CA MET A 45 15.08 -0.11 -18.56
C MET A 45 14.22 1.17 -18.60
N LEU A 46 14.17 1.94 -17.51
CA LEU A 46 13.43 3.22 -17.47
C LEU A 46 13.98 4.25 -18.48
N ARG A 47 15.31 4.33 -18.62
CA ARG A 47 15.95 5.22 -19.61
C ARG A 47 15.60 4.83 -21.04
N GLN A 48 15.53 3.53 -21.35
CA GLN A 48 15.10 3.05 -22.66
C GLN A 48 13.64 3.40 -22.94
N ILE A 49 12.74 3.23 -21.96
CA ILE A 49 11.32 3.59 -22.07
C ILE A 49 11.16 5.10 -22.35
N LEU A 50 11.89 5.95 -21.62
CA LEU A 50 11.87 7.41 -21.85
C LEU A 50 12.40 7.79 -23.24
N GLY A 51 13.43 7.10 -23.73
CA GLY A 51 13.94 7.27 -25.08
C GLY A 51 12.94 6.87 -26.16
N GLN A 52 12.16 5.82 -25.94
CA GLN A 52 11.08 5.37 -26.84
C GLN A 52 9.89 6.32 -26.83
N ALA A 53 9.48 6.81 -25.65
CA ALA A 53 8.38 7.77 -25.51
C ALA A 53 8.64 9.09 -26.26
N LYS A 54 9.91 9.52 -26.34
CA LYS A 54 10.32 10.70 -27.12
C LYS A 54 10.25 10.49 -28.64
N LYS A 55 10.48 9.26 -29.11
CA LYS A 55 10.43 8.90 -30.54
C LYS A 55 9.00 8.75 -31.06
N HIS A 56 8.07 8.36 -30.19
CA HIS A 56 6.68 8.10 -30.53
C HIS A 56 5.75 8.90 -29.59
N PRO A 57 5.31 10.11 -29.97
CA PRO A 57 4.55 11.00 -29.09
C PRO A 57 3.18 10.45 -28.68
N SER A 58 2.65 9.46 -29.41
CA SER A 58 1.40 8.76 -29.08
C SER A 58 1.46 7.95 -27.78
N LEU A 59 2.65 7.59 -27.27
CA LEU A 59 2.80 6.84 -26.02
C LEU A 59 2.76 7.72 -24.76
N ILE A 60 2.95 9.03 -24.90
CA ILE A 60 2.94 9.98 -23.77
C ILE A 60 1.62 9.94 -22.97
N PRO A 61 0.42 10.04 -23.59
CA PRO A 61 -0.84 9.98 -22.85
C PRO A 61 -1.02 8.65 -22.10
N LEU A 62 -0.56 7.53 -22.67
CA LEU A 62 -0.63 6.23 -22.02
C LEU A 62 0.19 6.19 -20.71
N PHE A 63 1.43 6.68 -20.75
CA PHE A 63 2.27 6.74 -19.54
C PHE A 63 1.71 7.68 -18.48
N ILE A 64 1.04 8.77 -18.88
CA ILE A 64 0.37 9.68 -17.94
C ILE A 64 -0.73 8.94 -17.19
N PHE A 65 -1.61 8.20 -17.85
CA PHE A 65 -2.68 7.47 -17.17
C PHE A 65 -2.16 6.33 -16.28
N ILE A 66 -1.13 5.62 -16.72
CA ILE A 66 -0.51 4.56 -15.91
C ILE A 66 0.17 5.14 -14.67
N GLY A 67 0.96 6.22 -14.85
CA GLY A 67 1.61 6.91 -13.75
C GLY A 67 0.61 7.52 -12.78
N ALA A 68 -0.36 8.28 -13.29
CA ALA A 68 -1.42 8.89 -12.48
C ALA A 68 -2.27 7.84 -11.76
N GLY A 69 -2.61 6.72 -12.41
CA GLY A 69 -3.35 5.61 -11.81
C GLY A 69 -2.55 4.92 -10.69
N GLY A 70 -1.27 4.62 -10.94
CA GLY A 70 -0.39 4.00 -9.94
C GLY A 70 -0.14 4.92 -8.74
N THR A 71 0.18 6.19 -8.98
CA THR A 71 0.35 7.18 -7.91
C THR A 71 -0.97 7.42 -7.17
N GLY A 72 -2.09 7.54 -7.87
CA GLY A 72 -3.41 7.70 -7.25
C GLY A 72 -3.81 6.53 -6.36
N ALA A 73 -3.57 5.29 -6.81
CA ALA A 73 -3.82 4.10 -6.01
C ALA A 73 -2.94 4.05 -4.75
N ALA A 74 -1.65 4.34 -4.88
CA ALA A 74 -0.71 4.39 -3.76
C ALA A 74 -1.10 5.48 -2.75
N LEU A 75 -1.44 6.68 -3.23
CA LEU A 75 -1.90 7.78 -2.38
C LEU A 75 -3.22 7.45 -1.67
N TYR A 76 -4.16 6.78 -2.34
CA TYR A 76 -5.42 6.37 -1.73
C TYR A 76 -5.23 5.33 -0.64
N LEU A 77 -4.35 4.35 -0.86
CA LEU A 77 -3.96 3.36 0.15
C LEU A 77 -3.28 4.03 1.35
N MET A 78 -2.32 4.94 1.11
CA MET A 78 -1.66 5.70 2.17
C MET A 78 -2.65 6.54 2.97
N ARG A 79 -3.59 7.19 2.30
CA ARG A 79 -4.67 7.93 2.94
C ARG A 79 -5.52 7.01 3.82
N LEU A 80 -5.95 5.87 3.29
CA LEU A 80 -6.79 4.92 4.03
C LEU A 80 -6.06 4.39 5.26
N ALA A 81 -4.76 4.13 5.15
CA ALA A 81 -3.94 3.70 6.27
C ALA A 81 -3.91 4.76 7.38
N VAL A 82 -3.76 6.05 7.07
CA VAL A 82 -3.51 7.08 8.09
C VAL A 82 -4.77 7.76 8.61
N PHE A 83 -5.76 7.97 7.75
CA PHE A 83 -6.94 8.80 8.07
C PHE A 83 -8.21 7.98 8.32
N ASN A 84 -8.15 6.65 8.25
CA ASN A 84 -9.28 5.80 8.59
C ASN A 84 -9.28 5.51 10.10
N PRO A 85 -10.37 5.82 10.85
CA PRO A 85 -10.44 5.56 12.29
C PRO A 85 -10.41 4.07 12.67
N ASP A 86 -10.67 3.17 11.72
CA ASP A 86 -10.57 1.71 11.91
C ASP A 86 -9.12 1.21 11.93
N VAL A 87 -8.17 2.04 11.47
CA VAL A 87 -6.75 1.69 11.39
C VAL A 87 -5.99 2.48 12.45
N SER A 88 -5.76 1.86 13.61
CA SER A 88 -4.96 2.46 14.69
C SER A 88 -3.50 1.98 14.63
N TRP A 89 -2.60 2.90 14.29
CA TRP A 89 -1.15 2.70 14.41
C TRP A 89 -0.65 2.94 15.84
N ASP A 90 -1.38 3.71 16.64
CA ASP A 90 -1.03 4.05 18.01
C ASP A 90 -1.87 3.26 19.00
N ARG A 91 -1.38 2.05 19.33
CA ARG A 91 -2.02 1.14 20.27
C ARG A 91 -1.79 1.56 21.75
N LYS A 92 -0.90 2.51 22.04
CA LYS A 92 -0.47 2.83 23.42
C LYS A 92 -1.03 4.16 23.95
N ASN A 93 -1.02 5.22 23.14
CA ASN A 93 -1.52 6.53 23.59
C ASN A 93 -2.94 6.83 23.06
N ASN A 94 -3.52 5.95 22.25
CA ASN A 94 -4.89 6.08 21.75
C ASN A 94 -5.58 4.70 21.68
N PRO A 95 -5.79 4.04 22.83
CA PRO A 95 -6.40 2.70 22.88
C PRO A 95 -7.83 2.68 22.32
N GLU A 96 -8.50 3.83 22.33
CA GLU A 96 -9.86 4.04 21.84
C GLU A 96 -9.89 5.15 20.77
N PRO A 97 -9.62 4.83 19.50
CA PRO A 97 -9.51 5.84 18.44
C PRO A 97 -10.78 6.67 18.22
N TRP A 98 -11.94 6.15 18.64
CA TRP A 98 -13.24 6.82 18.56
C TRP A 98 -13.41 7.98 19.56
N ASN A 99 -12.68 8.05 20.67
CA ASN A 99 -12.85 9.13 21.66
C ASN A 99 -12.34 10.49 21.16
N LYS A 100 -11.53 10.52 20.10
CA LYS A 100 -11.00 11.76 19.50
C LYS A 100 -11.82 12.25 18.31
N LEU A 101 -12.82 11.50 17.87
CA LEU A 101 -13.64 11.84 16.71
C LEU A 101 -14.80 12.73 17.14
N GLY A 102 -14.81 13.98 16.68
CA GLY A 102 -15.94 14.88 16.83
C GLY A 102 -17.07 14.54 15.85
N PRO A 103 -18.32 14.98 16.11
CA PRO A 103 -19.44 14.83 15.16
C PRO A 103 -19.18 15.49 13.79
N ASN A 104 -18.26 16.46 13.77
CA ASN A 104 -17.87 17.22 12.58
C ASN A 104 -16.74 16.54 11.79
N ASP A 105 -16.12 15.48 12.33
CA ASP A 105 -15.00 14.83 11.68
C ASP A 105 -15.48 13.93 10.54
N GLN A 106 -15.25 14.40 9.32
CA GLN A 106 -15.54 13.65 8.12
C GLN A 106 -14.35 12.75 7.74
N TYR A 107 -14.43 11.48 8.11
CA TYR A 107 -13.43 10.48 7.67
C TYR A 107 -13.58 10.11 6.18
N LYS A 108 -14.77 10.29 5.60
CA LYS A 108 -15.09 9.99 4.19
C LYS A 108 -14.44 10.99 3.24
N PHE A 109 -13.90 10.49 2.12
CA PHE A 109 -13.25 11.35 1.10
C PHE A 109 -14.15 12.45 0.56
N TYR A 110 -15.44 12.17 0.45
CA TYR A 110 -16.42 13.09 -0.06
C TYR A 110 -17.77 12.77 0.56
N SER A 111 -18.55 13.81 0.85
CA SER A 111 -19.91 13.71 1.35
C SER A 111 -20.79 14.59 0.47
N VAL A 112 -21.71 13.96 -0.27
CA VAL A 112 -22.55 14.68 -1.24
C VAL A 112 -23.72 15.38 -0.52
N ASN A 113 -24.21 14.77 0.56
CA ASN A 113 -25.51 15.10 1.15
C ASN A 113 -25.43 15.60 2.60
N VAL A 114 -24.26 15.53 3.25
CA VAL A 114 -24.13 15.81 4.70
C VAL A 114 -23.17 16.97 4.90
N ASP A 115 -23.68 18.04 5.50
CA ASP A 115 -22.88 19.17 5.93
C ASP A 115 -22.42 18.96 7.37
N TYR A 116 -21.20 18.46 7.51
CA TYR A 116 -20.61 18.15 8.80
C TYR A 116 -20.37 19.40 9.66
N SER A 117 -20.37 20.61 9.09
CA SER A 117 -20.24 21.85 9.86
C SER A 117 -21.48 22.18 10.70
N LYS A 118 -22.62 21.57 10.37
CA LYS A 118 -23.92 21.81 11.03
C LYS A 118 -24.31 20.71 12.02
N LEU A 119 -23.51 19.65 12.13
CA LEU A 119 -23.76 18.56 13.06
C LEU A 119 -23.47 19.02 14.48
N LYS A 120 -24.43 18.83 15.37
CA LYS A 120 -24.27 19.09 16.81
C LYS A 120 -23.99 17.77 17.52
N LYS A 121 -23.13 17.82 18.53
CA LYS A 121 -22.93 16.69 19.44
C LYS A 121 -24.17 16.54 20.31
N GLU A 122 -25.01 15.55 20.00
CA GLU A 122 -26.16 15.17 20.85
C GLU A 122 -25.68 14.08 21.83
N GLY A 123 -25.14 14.49 22.98
CA GLY A 123 -24.72 13.58 24.04
C GLY A 123 -23.61 14.13 24.96
N PRO A 124 -23.43 13.57 26.17
CA PRO A 124 -22.41 14.01 27.12
C PRO A 124 -20.98 13.81 26.60
N ASP A 125 -20.09 14.74 26.97
CA ASP A 125 -18.64 14.61 26.76
C ASP A 125 -18.08 13.58 27.76
N PHE A 126 -17.49 12.49 27.24
CA PHE A 126 -16.72 11.51 28.00
C PHE A 126 -15.24 11.63 27.65
#